data_AF-A0A9P0LAQ9-F1
#
_entry.id   AF-A0A9P0LAQ9-F1
#
_cell.length_a   1.000
_cell.length_b   1.000
_cell.length_c   1.000
_cell.angle_alpha   90.00
_cell.angle_beta   90.00
_cell.angle_gamma   90.00
#
_symmetry.space_group_name_H-M   'P 1'
#
loop_
_entity.id
_entity.type
_entity.pdbx_description
1 polymer ?
#
loop_
_entity_poly.entity_id
_entity_poly.type
_entity_poly.pdbx_seq_one_letter_code
_entity_poly.pdbx_strand_id
1 'polypeptide(L)'
;MVVLLMSIRKTLRKVVPYRSKSEEKMIVSDKDLAVYSETCNSQLCRRSCTSPLCSLCKTCLAADTRQYLMQAYKEHMHKGDCKRIFPPSMTEDEAKEGILTDDLTPENRLMYKWFQGKCLMDRSWC
;
A
#
# COMPACT_ATOMS: atom_id res chain seq x y z
N MET A 1 -32.63 -30.83 43.85
CA MET A 1 -31.22 -30.53 43.50
C MET A 1 -31.15 -30.26 42.02
N VAL A 2 -30.91 -29.01 41.61
CA VAL A 2 -30.66 -28.67 40.20
C VAL A 2 -29.16 -28.48 40.05
N VAL A 3 -28.51 -29.36 39.29
CA VAL A 3 -27.08 -29.23 38.99
C VAL A 3 -26.94 -28.37 37.74
N LEU A 4 -26.48 -27.12 37.90
CA LEU A 4 -26.11 -26.25 36.80
C LEU A 4 -24.72 -26.68 36.30
N LEU A 5 -24.66 -27.42 35.20
CA LEU A 5 -23.41 -27.70 34.48
C LEU A 5 -22.98 -26.43 33.73
N MET A 6 -22.21 -25.56 34.37
CA MET A 6 -21.51 -24.48 33.66
C MET A 6 -20.33 -25.07 32.89
N SER A 7 -20.49 -25.23 31.58
CA SER A 7 -19.37 -25.55 30.68
C SER A 7 -18.40 -24.36 30.64
N ILE A 8 -17.27 -24.48 31.34
CA ILE A 8 -16.16 -23.52 31.25
C ILE A 8 -15.48 -23.72 29.89
N ARG A 9 -15.91 -23.00 28.86
CA ARG A 9 -15.15 -22.88 27.61
C ARG A 9 -13.86 -22.12 27.91
N LYS A 10 -12.74 -22.82 28.00
CA LYS A 10 -11.41 -22.20 28.02
C LYS A 10 -11.17 -21.61 26.63
N THR A 11 -11.40 -20.32 26.46
CA THR A 11 -10.97 -19.59 25.27
C THR A 11 -9.44 -19.62 25.26
N LEU A 12 -8.84 -20.44 24.40
CA LEU A 12 -7.41 -20.37 24.12
C LEU A 12 -7.15 -18.96 23.58
N ARG A 13 -6.64 -18.06 24.43
CA ARG A 13 -6.04 -16.81 23.98
C ARG A 13 -4.87 -17.21 23.09
N LYS A 14 -5.07 -17.21 21.78
CA LYS A 14 -3.96 -17.30 20.83
C LYS A 14 -3.10 -16.07 21.09
N VAL A 15 -1.97 -16.27 21.75
CA VAL A 15 -0.95 -15.23 21.88
C VAL A 15 -0.44 -15.01 20.47
N VAL A 16 -0.67 -13.81 19.91
CA VAL A 16 -0.07 -13.43 18.64
C VAL A 16 1.44 -13.38 18.86
N PRO A 17 2.24 -14.23 18.20
CA PRO A 17 3.67 -14.24 18.40
C PRO A 17 4.24 -12.88 17.99
N TYR A 18 5.08 -12.31 18.85
CA TYR A 18 5.79 -11.07 18.55
C TYR A 18 6.74 -11.32 17.39
N ARG A 19 6.58 -10.54 16.31
CA ARG A 19 7.48 -10.60 15.16
C ARG A 19 8.76 -9.83 15.48
N SER A 20 9.89 -10.41 15.13
CA SER A 20 11.17 -9.69 15.11
C SER A 20 11.13 -8.57 14.06
N LYS A 21 11.96 -7.53 14.26
CA LYS A 21 12.11 -6.44 13.29
C LYS A 21 12.54 -6.94 11.89
N SER A 22 13.26 -8.06 11.83
CA SER A 22 13.62 -8.71 10.57
C SER A 22 12.41 -9.31 9.87
N GLU A 23 11.55 -10.01 10.60
CA GLU A 23 10.32 -10.59 10.04
C GLU A 23 9.38 -9.49 9.55
N GLU A 24 9.23 -8.38 10.28
CA GLU A 24 8.39 -7.25 9.86
C GLU A 24 8.83 -6.60 8.55
N LYS A 25 10.14 -6.61 8.27
CA LYS A 25 10.73 -6.11 7.02
C LYS A 25 10.55 -7.08 5.86
N MET A 26 10.35 -8.37 6.13
CA MET A 26 10.11 -9.40 5.11
C MET A 26 8.64 -9.44 4.63
N ILE A 27 7.72 -8.77 5.33
CA ILE A 27 6.28 -8.77 4.98
C ILE A 27 6.01 -8.06 3.64
N VAL A 28 6.79 -7.03 3.31
CA VAL A 28 6.59 -6.24 2.09
C VAL A 28 7.92 -6.11 1.36
N SER A 29 7.94 -6.58 0.11
CA SER A 29 9.08 -6.50 -0.79
C SER A 29 8.99 -5.26 -1.69
N ASP A 30 10.09 -4.91 -2.36
CA ASP A 30 10.05 -3.81 -3.35
C ASP A 30 9.11 -4.11 -4.52
N LYS A 31 8.88 -5.39 -4.83
CA LYS A 31 7.97 -5.82 -5.89
C LYS A 31 6.53 -5.43 -5.56
N ASP A 32 6.15 -5.51 -4.30
CA ASP A 32 4.81 -5.16 -3.82
C ASP A 32 4.50 -3.67 -3.98
N LEU A 33 5.56 -2.84 -3.92
CA LEU A 33 5.49 -1.38 -4.10
C LEU A 33 5.63 -0.94 -5.55
N ALA A 34 6.09 -1.81 -6.45
CA ALA A 34 6.36 -1.45 -7.83
C ALA A 34 5.06 -1.11 -8.58
N VAL A 35 5.09 0.03 -9.28
CA VAL A 35 4.05 0.53 -10.17
C VAL A 35 4.70 1.16 -11.40
N TYR A 36 3.94 1.31 -12.49
CA TYR A 36 4.40 1.97 -13.73
C TYR A 36 5.72 1.39 -14.29
N SER A 37 5.78 0.07 -14.50
CA SER A 37 6.97 -0.63 -15.00
C SER A 37 7.55 -0.02 -16.27
N GLU A 38 6.69 0.36 -17.22
CA GLU A 38 7.10 0.96 -18.49
C GLU A 38 7.80 2.31 -18.29
N THR A 39 7.25 3.17 -17.43
CA THR A 39 7.86 4.45 -17.06
C THR A 39 9.21 4.24 -16.40
N CYS A 40 9.31 3.30 -15.46
CA CYS A 40 10.57 3.00 -14.78
C CYS A 40 11.61 2.33 -15.67
N ASN A 41 11.18 1.63 -16.72
CA ASN A 41 12.05 1.07 -17.75
C ASN A 41 12.47 2.08 -18.82
N SER A 42 11.87 3.27 -18.85
CA SER A 42 12.22 4.30 -19.82
C SER A 42 13.65 4.80 -19.64
N GLN A 43 14.24 5.30 -20.74
CA GLN A 43 15.57 5.88 -20.72
C GLN A 43 15.70 7.09 -19.77
N LEU A 44 14.57 7.80 -19.55
CA LEU A 44 14.46 8.94 -18.66
C LEU A 44 14.80 8.54 -17.21
N CYS A 45 14.06 7.55 -16.68
CA CYS A 45 14.21 7.12 -15.29
C CYS A 45 15.43 6.24 -15.02
N ARG A 46 15.96 5.57 -16.06
CA ARG A 46 17.21 4.79 -15.94
C ARG A 46 18.45 5.66 -15.77
N ARG A 47 18.45 6.90 -16.30
CA ARG A 47 19.61 7.82 -16.24
C ARG A 47 19.54 8.80 -15.09
N SER A 48 18.34 9.21 -14.68
CA SER A 48 18.16 10.27 -13.70
C SER A 48 16.84 10.14 -12.93
N CYS A 49 16.83 10.64 -11.71
CA CYS A 49 15.64 10.77 -10.86
C CYS A 49 15.07 12.20 -10.83
N THR A 50 15.52 13.09 -11.72
CA THR A 50 15.10 14.50 -11.75
C THR A 50 13.65 14.69 -12.19
N SER A 51 13.10 13.78 -12.99
CA SER A 51 11.70 13.86 -13.42
C SER A 51 10.76 13.38 -12.30
N PRO A 52 9.71 14.14 -11.97
CA PRO A 52 8.66 13.69 -11.04
C PRO A 52 7.92 12.43 -11.47
N LEU A 53 8.06 11.99 -12.72
CA LEU A 53 7.49 10.73 -13.20
C LEU A 53 8.25 9.51 -12.67
N CYS A 54 9.50 9.69 -12.29
CA CYS A 54 10.39 8.62 -11.86
C CYS A 54 10.35 8.40 -10.34
N SER A 55 9.70 9.26 -9.56
CA SER A 55 9.74 9.26 -8.09
C SER A 55 9.14 8.00 -7.45
N LEU A 56 8.34 7.23 -8.18
CA LEU A 56 7.80 5.92 -7.74
C LEU A 56 8.67 4.73 -8.19
N CYS A 57 9.71 4.96 -8.98
CA CYS A 57 10.61 3.90 -9.42
C CYS A 57 11.54 3.49 -8.29
N LYS A 58 11.84 2.18 -8.20
CA LYS A 58 12.67 1.61 -7.12
C LYS A 58 13.97 2.38 -6.85
N THR A 59 14.66 2.82 -7.89
CA THR A 59 15.96 3.52 -7.78
C THR A 59 15.84 4.98 -7.34
N CYS A 60 14.66 5.59 -7.48
CA CYS A 60 14.41 7.00 -7.23
C CYS A 60 13.48 7.24 -6.02
N LEU A 61 12.87 6.18 -5.50
CA LEU A 61 11.95 6.24 -4.38
C LEU A 61 12.70 6.59 -3.09
N ALA A 62 12.34 7.72 -2.49
CA ALA A 62 12.92 8.15 -1.22
C ALA A 62 12.66 7.13 -0.09
N ALA A 63 13.60 7.00 0.84
CA ALA A 63 13.52 6.01 1.91
C ALA A 63 12.28 6.19 2.79
N ASP A 64 11.93 7.43 3.13
CA ASP A 64 10.77 7.75 3.96
C ASP A 64 9.46 7.43 3.22
N THR A 65 9.34 7.87 1.96
CA THR A 65 8.22 7.51 1.09
C THR A 65 8.08 5.99 0.97
N ARG A 66 9.19 5.26 0.83
CA ARG A 66 9.16 3.80 0.80
C ARG A 66 8.55 3.22 2.08
N GLN A 67 8.88 3.74 3.25
CA GLN A 67 8.25 3.29 4.52
C GLN A 67 6.74 3.56 4.53
N TYR A 68 6.32 4.75 4.10
CA TYR A 68 4.89 5.08 3.99
C TYR A 68 4.15 4.16 3.02
N LEU A 69 4.73 3.85 1.87
CA LEU A 69 4.12 2.93 0.90
C LEU A 69 4.08 1.49 1.41
N MET A 70 5.10 1.02 2.15
CA MET A 70 5.06 -0.28 2.81
C MET A 70 3.91 -0.37 3.81
N GLN A 71 3.70 0.71 4.59
CA GLN A 71 2.62 0.77 5.55
C GLN A 71 1.25 0.80 4.86
N ALA A 72 1.08 1.64 3.83
CA ALA A 72 -0.14 1.69 3.02
C ALA A 72 -0.46 0.34 2.36
N TYR A 73 0.56 -0.38 1.89
CA TYR A 73 0.39 -1.73 1.36
C TYR A 73 -0.12 -2.71 2.43
N LYS A 74 0.49 -2.69 3.61
CA LYS A 74 0.05 -3.53 4.74
C LYS A 74 -1.38 -3.20 5.14
N GLU A 75 -1.75 -1.93 5.21
CA GLU A 75 -3.10 -1.49 5.53
C GLU A 75 -4.11 -2.00 4.51
N HIS A 76 -3.81 -1.86 3.22
CA HIS A 76 -4.68 -2.37 2.17
C HIS A 76 -4.88 -3.89 2.28
N MET A 77 -3.81 -4.64 2.52
CA MET A 77 -3.85 -6.10 2.65
C MET A 77 -4.63 -6.57 3.88
N HIS A 78 -4.70 -5.75 4.94
CA HIS A 78 -5.40 -6.06 6.18
C HIS A 78 -6.63 -5.18 6.42
N LYS A 79 -7.19 -4.56 5.36
CA LYS A 79 -8.28 -3.57 5.49
C LYS A 79 -9.60 -4.16 5.99
N GLY A 80 -9.83 -5.47 5.81
CA GLY A 80 -11.12 -6.10 6.13
C GLY A 80 -12.27 -5.36 5.43
N ASP A 81 -13.29 -4.96 6.20
CA ASP A 81 -14.42 -4.17 5.72
C ASP A 81 -14.18 -2.65 5.77
N CYS A 82 -12.99 -2.21 6.20
CA CYS A 82 -12.64 -0.80 6.24
C CYS A 82 -12.34 -0.25 4.85
N LYS A 83 -12.76 1.00 4.61
CA LYS A 83 -12.40 1.77 3.43
C LYS A 83 -11.28 2.74 3.75
N ARG A 84 -10.42 2.98 2.78
CA ARG A 84 -9.34 3.94 2.88
C ARG A 84 -9.91 5.36 2.85
N ILE A 85 -9.41 6.22 3.73
CA ILE A 85 -9.81 7.64 3.79
C ILE A 85 -9.08 8.43 2.69
N PHE A 86 -7.78 8.20 2.52
CA PHE A 86 -6.96 8.88 1.52
C PHE A 86 -5.97 7.93 0.82
N PRO A 87 -5.82 8.00 -0.51
CA PRO A 87 -6.70 8.72 -1.43
C PRO A 87 -8.13 8.14 -1.39
N PRO A 88 -9.17 8.88 -1.77
CA PRO A 88 -10.51 8.28 -1.91
C PRO A 88 -10.46 7.09 -2.88
N SER A 89 -11.40 6.15 -2.75
CA SER A 89 -11.57 5.09 -3.76
C SER A 89 -11.79 5.74 -5.12
N MET A 90 -11.21 5.13 -6.15
CA MET A 90 -11.36 5.55 -7.54
C MET A 90 -11.84 4.35 -8.34
N THR A 91 -12.50 4.61 -9.46
CA THR A 91 -12.79 3.61 -10.47
C THR A 91 -11.58 3.39 -11.36
N GLU A 92 -11.57 2.27 -12.07
CA GLU A 92 -10.51 1.96 -13.05
C GLU A 92 -10.48 2.99 -14.19
N ASP A 93 -11.63 3.53 -14.57
CA ASP A 93 -11.74 4.54 -15.63
C ASP A 93 -11.18 5.90 -15.16
N GLU A 94 -11.52 6.34 -13.95
CA GLU A 94 -10.90 7.54 -13.36
C GLU A 94 -9.39 7.35 -13.20
N ALA A 95 -8.92 6.14 -12.86
CA ALA A 95 -7.50 5.83 -12.80
C ALA A 95 -6.81 5.89 -14.17
N LYS A 96 -7.50 5.61 -15.28
CA LYS A 96 -6.98 5.71 -16.65
C LYS A 96 -6.97 7.15 -17.15
N GLU A 97 -8.04 7.89 -16.91
CA GLU A 97 -8.17 9.30 -17.31
C GLU A 97 -7.16 10.20 -16.57
N GLY A 98 -6.82 9.81 -15.34
CA GLY A 98 -5.93 10.54 -14.48
C GLY A 98 -6.68 11.58 -13.66
N ILE A 99 -6.43 11.57 -12.36
CA ILE A 99 -7.16 12.43 -11.42
C ILE A 99 -6.33 13.69 -11.16
N LEU A 100 -6.97 14.85 -11.30
CA LEU A 100 -6.37 16.14 -10.97
C LEU A 100 -6.04 16.17 -9.48
N THR A 101 -4.79 16.46 -9.17
CA THR A 101 -4.22 16.41 -7.82
C THR A 101 -3.39 17.65 -7.53
N ASP A 102 -3.70 18.75 -8.23
CA ASP A 102 -2.90 19.98 -8.24
C ASP A 102 -2.98 20.76 -6.93
N ASP A 103 -4.09 20.61 -6.22
CA ASP A 103 -4.36 21.15 -4.89
C ASP A 103 -3.68 20.36 -3.76
N LEU A 104 -3.17 19.17 -4.05
CA LEU A 104 -2.52 18.32 -3.06
C LEU A 104 -1.03 18.66 -2.88
N THR A 105 -0.54 18.44 -1.66
CA THR A 105 0.90 18.49 -1.36
C THR A 105 1.66 17.46 -2.22
N PRO A 106 2.97 17.66 -2.45
CA PRO A 106 3.77 16.72 -3.24
C PRO A 106 3.69 15.27 -2.75
N GLU A 107 3.68 15.06 -1.43
CA GLU A 107 3.61 13.74 -0.80
C GLU A 107 2.25 13.09 -1.03
N ASN A 108 1.17 13.85 -0.86
CA ASN A 108 -0.19 13.39 -1.09
C ASN A 108 -0.42 13.06 -2.57
N ARG A 109 0.12 13.88 -3.47
CA ARG A 109 0.10 13.62 -4.92
C ARG A 109 0.84 12.34 -5.28
N LEU A 110 1.99 12.09 -4.65
CA LEU A 110 2.77 10.88 -4.87
C LEU A 110 2.04 9.63 -4.38
N MET A 111 1.42 9.70 -3.19
CA MET A 111 0.56 8.63 -2.66
C MET A 111 -0.63 8.37 -3.58
N TYR A 112 -1.27 9.43 -4.09
CA TYR A 112 -2.38 9.33 -5.03
C TYR A 112 -1.97 8.58 -6.30
N LYS A 113 -0.86 9.01 -6.93
CA LYS A 113 -0.28 8.37 -8.11
C LYS A 113 0.10 6.92 -7.84
N TRP A 114 0.66 6.61 -6.69
CA TRP A 114 1.01 5.22 -6.37
C TRP A 114 -0.23 4.32 -6.35
N PHE A 115 -1.30 4.76 -5.68
CA PHE A 115 -2.55 4.00 -5.63
C PHE A 115 -3.26 3.91 -6.97
N GLN A 116 -3.21 4.97 -7.79
CA GLN A 116 -3.66 4.92 -9.17
C GLN A 116 -2.90 3.82 -9.95
N GLY A 117 -1.57 3.77 -9.82
CA GLY A 117 -0.75 2.71 -10.43
C GLY A 117 -1.14 1.31 -9.94
N LYS A 118 -1.43 1.15 -8.64
CA LYS A 118 -1.92 -0.12 -8.09
C LYS A 118 -3.29 -0.52 -8.64
N CYS A 119 -4.25 0.42 -8.72
CA CYS A 119 -5.59 0.19 -9.28
C CYS A 119 -5.52 -0.24 -10.75
N LEU A 120 -4.64 0.38 -11.55
CA LEU A 120 -4.40 0.00 -12.95
C LEU A 120 -3.78 -1.41 -13.11
N MET A 121 -3.05 -1.89 -12.10
CA MET A 121 -2.45 -3.24 -12.11
C MET A 121 -3.40 -4.30 -11.56
N ASP A 122 -4.22 -3.95 -10.57
CA ASP A 122 -5.14 -4.84 -9.89
C ASP A 122 -6.36 -4.04 -9.39
N ARG A 123 -7.53 -4.40 -9.91
CA ARG A 123 -8.80 -3.74 -9.61
C ARG A 123 -9.18 -3.76 -8.13
N SER A 124 -8.64 -4.65 -7.31
CA SER A 124 -8.90 -4.66 -5.86
C SER A 124 -8.32 -3.45 -5.11
N TRP A 125 -7.43 -2.70 -5.79
CA TRP A 125 -6.80 -1.46 -5.31
C TRP A 125 -7.57 -0.19 -5.67
N CYS A 126 -8.58 -0.34 -6.52
CA CYS A 126 -9.68 0.57 -6.70
C CYS A 126 -10.67 0.35 -5.53
#